data_AF-L0PFY5-F1
#
_entry.id   AF-L0PFY5-F1
#
_cell.length_a   1.000
_cell.length_b   1.000
_cell.length_c   1.000
_cell.angle_alpha   90.00
_cell.angle_beta   90.00
_cell.angle_gamma   90.00
#
_symmetry.space_group_name_H-M   'P 1'
#
loop_
_entity.id
_entity.type
_entity.pdbx_description
1 polymer ?
#
loop_
_entity_poly.entity_id
_entity_poly.type
_entity_poly.pdbx_seq_one_letter_code
_entity_poly.pdbx_strand_id
1 'polypeptide(L)'
;MSFKDNINDYLDQKLPKTTLLRLYKNPSTCLSVFRLLPSLAKQFIFSLLYYPDPFPLDDFDLLVKENTRKQAQALDRLCRIHIFEKKK
;
A
#
# COMPACT_ATOMS: atom_id res chain seq x y z
N MET A 1 7.24 -9.18 19.07
CA MET A 1 6.12 -9.75 18.31
C MET A 1 4.91 -8.82 18.44
N SER A 2 4.75 -7.87 17.52
CA SER A 2 3.69 -6.87 17.60
C SER A 2 2.44 -7.36 16.87
N PHE A 3 1.25 -7.18 17.45
CA PHE A 3 -0.05 -7.55 16.86
C PHE A 3 -0.25 -7.06 15.41
N LYS A 4 0.38 -5.93 15.07
CA LYS A 4 0.42 -5.39 13.71
C LYS A 4 1.03 -6.34 12.69
N ASP A 5 2.06 -7.11 13.03
CA ASP A 5 2.67 -8.07 12.12
C ASP A 5 1.71 -9.21 11.78
N ASN A 6 0.90 -9.66 12.74
CA ASN A 6 -0.05 -10.75 12.53
C ASN A 6 -1.15 -10.37 11.54
N ILE A 7 -1.80 -9.21 11.74
CA ILE A 7 -2.83 -8.73 10.80
C ILE A 7 -2.24 -8.49 9.40
N ASN A 8 -1.02 -7.95 9.36
CA ASN A 8 -0.31 -7.73 8.12
C ASN A 8 -0.08 -9.04 7.36
N ASP A 9 0.36 -10.10 8.04
CA ASP A 9 0.54 -11.43 7.45
C ASP A 9 -0.80 -12.05 6.97
N TYR A 10 -1.87 -11.88 7.74
CA TYR A 10 -3.22 -12.34 7.36
C TYR A 10 -3.75 -11.66 6.09
N LEU A 11 -3.48 -10.36 5.91
CA LEU A 11 -3.82 -9.62 4.70
C LEU A 11 -2.94 -10.04 3.50
N ASP A 12 -1.72 -10.49 3.76
CA ASP A 12 -0.70 -10.88 2.76
C ASP A 12 -0.97 -12.26 2.17
N GLN A 13 -1.26 -13.23 3.04
CA GLN A 13 -1.05 -14.65 2.73
C GLN A 13 -2.36 -15.42 2.52
N LYS A 14 -3.50 -14.88 2.97
CA LYS A 14 -4.76 -15.67 3.08
C LYS A 14 -5.97 -15.11 2.34
N LEU A 15 -5.92 -13.88 1.81
CA LEU A 15 -7.11 -13.28 1.19
C LEU A 15 -7.03 -13.23 -0.34
N PRO A 16 -8.02 -13.78 -1.06
CA PRO A 16 -8.14 -13.56 -2.49
C PRO A 16 -8.52 -12.11 -2.80
N LYS A 17 -8.07 -11.60 -3.96
CA LYS A 17 -8.32 -10.23 -4.47
C LYS A 17 -9.78 -9.78 -4.31
N THR A 18 -10.72 -10.69 -4.57
CA THR A 18 -12.17 -10.43 -4.50
C THR A 18 -12.66 -10.14 -3.09
N THR A 19 -12.09 -10.80 -2.08
CA THR A 19 -12.42 -10.56 -0.66
C THR A 19 -11.81 -9.24 -0.18
N LEU A 20 -10.59 -8.90 -0.59
CA LEU A 20 -9.96 -7.61 -0.29
C LEU A 20 -10.76 -6.44 -0.87
N LEU A 21 -11.23 -6.55 -2.13
CA LEU A 21 -12.09 -5.53 -2.73
C LEU A 21 -13.39 -5.32 -1.92
N ARG A 22 -13.98 -6.39 -1.36
CA ARG A 22 -15.14 -6.27 -0.46
C ARG A 22 -14.79 -5.58 0.85
N LEU A 23 -13.60 -5.82 1.40
CA LEU A 23 -13.12 -5.15 2.61
C LEU A 23 -12.88 -3.65 2.37
N TYR A 24 -12.36 -3.27 1.19
CA TYR A 24 -12.17 -1.86 0.84
C TYR A 24 -13.47 -1.09 0.60
N LYS A 25 -14.60 -1.77 0.33
CA LYS A 25 -15.91 -1.11 0.27
C LYS A 25 -16.35 -0.54 1.62
N ASN A 26 -15.90 -1.13 2.73
CA ASN A 26 -16.22 -0.63 4.06
C ASN A 26 -15.21 0.45 4.47
N PRO A 27 -15.68 1.69 4.78
CA PRO A 27 -14.78 2.81 5.09
C PRO A 27 -13.94 2.54 6.34
N SER A 28 -14.50 1.88 7.35
CA SER A 28 -13.80 1.54 8.59
C SER A 28 -12.65 0.56 8.37
N THR A 29 -12.86 -0.44 7.51
CA THR A 29 -11.85 -1.46 7.21
C THR A 29 -10.77 -0.89 6.31
N CYS A 30 -11.13 -0.10 5.30
CA CYS A 30 -10.19 0.60 4.44
C CYS A 30 -9.24 1.50 5.26
N LEU A 31 -9.81 2.32 6.16
CA LEU A 31 -9.04 3.18 7.06
C LEU A 31 -8.17 2.39 8.03
N SER A 32 -8.66 1.24 8.53
CA SER A 32 -7.89 0.37 9.42
C SER A 32 -6.67 -0.17 8.70
N VAL A 33 -6.82 -0.67 7.48
CA VAL A 33 -5.68 -1.11 6.65
C VAL A 33 -4.72 0.06 6.44
N PHE A 34 -5.21 1.24 6.02
CA PHE A 34 -4.39 2.44 5.84
C PHE A 34 -3.53 2.80 7.06
N ARG A 35 -4.07 2.65 8.28
CA ARG A 35 -3.35 2.92 9.55
C ARG A 35 -2.27 1.90 9.86
N LEU A 36 -2.37 0.66 9.36
CA LEU A 36 -1.35 -0.38 9.53
C LEU A 36 -0.16 -0.23 8.57
N LEU A 37 -0.28 0.58 7.51
CA LEU A 37 0.79 0.78 6.53
C LEU A 37 1.95 1.62 7.10
N PRO A 38 3.18 1.39 6.61
CA PRO A 38 4.32 2.27 6.92
C PRO A 38 4.06 3.69 6.42
N SER A 39 4.62 4.69 7.13
CA SER A 39 4.44 6.13 6.81
C SER A 39 4.74 6.48 5.35
N LEU A 40 5.74 5.83 4.76
CA LEU A 40 6.15 6.06 3.38
C LEU A 40 5.09 5.56 2.37
N ALA A 41 4.45 4.42 2.63
CA ALA A 41 3.35 3.92 1.79
C ALA A 41 2.11 4.83 1.86
N LYS A 42 1.84 5.44 3.03
CA LYS A 42 0.75 6.41 3.18
C LYS A 42 0.98 7.66 2.35
N GLN A 43 2.22 8.16 2.30
CA GLN A 43 2.57 9.32 1.45
C GLN A 43 2.30 9.00 -0.02
N PHE A 44 2.69 7.82 -0.49
CA PHE A 44 2.40 7.38 -1.86
C PHE A 44 0.91 7.35 -2.19
N ILE A 45 0.09 6.76 -1.31
CA ILE A 45 -1.37 6.74 -1.51
C ILE A 45 -1.93 8.16 -1.61
N PHE A 46 -1.48 9.09 -0.77
CA PHE A 46 -1.93 10.47 -0.85
C PHE A 46 -1.47 11.16 -2.13
N SER A 47 -0.20 11.01 -2.52
CA SER A 47 0.30 11.56 -3.78
C SER A 47 -0.54 11.11 -4.97
N LEU A 48 -0.93 9.83 -5.02
CA LEU A 48 -1.80 9.29 -6.07
C LEU A 48 -3.24 9.77 -5.99
N LEU A 49 -3.81 9.86 -4.77
CA LEU A 49 -5.19 10.33 -4.59
C LEU A 49 -5.39 11.74 -5.13
N TYR A 50 -4.34 12.57 -5.03
CA TYR A 50 -4.33 13.94 -5.52
C TYR A 50 -3.75 14.09 -6.93
N TYR A 51 -3.26 13.01 -7.56
CA TYR A 51 -2.75 13.06 -8.92
C TYR A 51 -3.86 12.70 -9.92
N PRO A 52 -4.15 13.56 -10.91
CA PRO A 52 -5.18 13.29 -11.91
C PRO A 52 -4.75 12.26 -12.97
N ASP A 53 -3.44 12.08 -13.17
CA ASP A 53 -2.84 11.29 -14.24
C ASP A 53 -2.14 10.00 -13.75
N PRO A 54 -1.88 9.02 -14.63
CA PRO A 54 -1.14 7.82 -14.27
C PRO A 54 0.28 8.18 -13.81
N PHE A 55 0.52 8.00 -12.51
CA PHE A 55 1.77 8.38 -11.86
C PHE A 55 2.94 7.47 -12.31
N PRO A 56 4.01 8.02 -12.92
CA PRO A 56 5.16 7.23 -13.35
C PRO A 56 5.91 6.58 -12.18
N LEU A 57 6.53 5.42 -12.44
CA LEU A 57 7.37 4.76 -11.43
C LEU A 57 8.59 5.61 -11.03
N ASP A 58 9.06 6.48 -11.92
CA ASP A 58 10.20 7.37 -11.73
C ASP A 58 9.91 8.46 -10.69
N ASP A 59 8.69 9.00 -10.67
CA ASP A 59 8.28 10.02 -9.69
C ASP A 59 8.23 9.46 -8.26
N PHE A 60 8.08 8.15 -8.07
CA PHE A 60 8.19 7.55 -6.73
C PHE A 60 9.62 7.62 -6.17
N ASP A 61 10.63 7.61 -7.05
CA ASP A 61 12.03 7.76 -6.66
C ASP A 61 12.32 9.22 -6.24
N LEU A 62 11.72 10.18 -6.94
CA LEU A 62 11.79 11.61 -6.57
C LEU A 62 11.17 11.91 -5.21
N LEU A 63 10.14 11.15 -4.81
CA LEU A 63 9.50 11.27 -3.49
C LEU A 63 10.39 10.75 -2.34
N VAL A 64 11.44 9.98 -2.63
CA VAL A 64 12.30 9.35 -1.62
C VAL A 64 13.76 9.75 -1.85
N LYS A 65 14.20 10.80 -1.15
CA LYS A 65 15.56 11.35 -1.33
C LYS A 65 16.73 10.39 -1.03
N GLU A 66 16.60 9.46 -0.07
CA GLU A 66 17.78 8.73 0.45
C GLU A 66 17.53 7.27 0.92
N ASN A 67 16.31 6.73 0.83
CA ASN A 67 15.96 5.44 1.46
C ASN A 67 15.26 4.45 0.51
N THR A 68 15.92 4.11 -0.60
CA THR A 68 15.43 3.17 -1.64
C THR A 68 15.00 1.81 -1.08
N ARG A 69 15.65 1.32 0.00
CA ARG A 69 15.26 0.04 0.65
C ARG A 69 13.89 0.11 1.34
N LYS A 70 13.57 1.23 1.99
CA LYS A 70 12.26 1.43 2.64
C LYS A 70 11.17 1.67 1.60
N GLN A 71 11.52 2.30 0.48
CA GLN A 71 10.64 2.43 -0.68
C GLN A 71 10.32 1.07 -1.30
N ALA A 72 11.33 0.23 -1.56
CA ALA A 72 11.10 -1.11 -2.08
C ALA A 72 10.20 -1.95 -1.16
N GLN A 73 10.44 -1.90 0.15
CA GLN A 73 9.60 -2.57 1.14
C GLN A 73 8.16 -2.02 1.18
N ALA A 74 8.00 -0.69 1.07
CA ALA A 74 6.69 -0.07 1.01
C ALA A 74 5.92 -0.43 -0.27
N LEU A 75 6.59 -0.43 -1.43
CA LEU A 75 6.00 -0.80 -2.72
C LEU A 75 5.64 -2.28 -2.79
N ASP A 76 6.50 -3.16 -2.27
CA ASP A 76 6.22 -4.59 -2.14
C ASP A 76 4.97 -4.82 -1.26
N ARG A 77 4.89 -4.13 -0.12
CA ARG A 77 3.73 -4.17 0.77
C ARG A 77 2.44 -3.70 0.08
N LEU A 78 2.53 -2.60 -0.65
CA LEU A 78 1.44 -2.00 -1.40
C LEU A 78 0.92 -2.89 -2.53
N CYS A 79 1.81 -3.65 -3.19
CA CYS A 79 1.46 -4.64 -4.19
C CYS A 79 0.76 -5.86 -3.56
N ARG A 80 1.23 -6.31 -2.39
CA ARG A 80 0.65 -7.45 -1.65
C ARG A 80 -0.77 -7.20 -1.16
N ILE A 81 -1.07 -5.97 -0.72
CA ILE A 81 -2.43 -5.58 -0.34
C ILE A 81 -3.31 -5.17 -1.54
N HIS A 82 -2.83 -5.37 -2.78
CA HIS A 82 -3.56 -5.09 -4.02
C HIS A 82 -4.09 -3.64 -4.15
N ILE A 83 -3.49 -2.68 -3.45
CA ILE A 83 -3.77 -1.25 -3.66
C ILE A 83 -3.09 -0.77 -4.95
N PHE A 84 -2.01 -1.43 -5.35
CA PHE A 84 -1.29 -1.19 -6.59
C PHE A 84 -1.32 -2.44 -7.46
N GLU A 85 -1.56 -2.23 -8.76
CA GLU A 85 -1.26 -3.22 -9.78
C GLU A 85 -0.22 -2.58 -10.70
N LYS A 86 1.01 -3.09 -10.70
CA LYS A 86 2.00 -2.71 -11.72
C LYS A 86 1.44 -3.19 -13.07
N LYS A 87 0.80 -2.28 -13.82
CA LYS A 87 0.55 -2.54 -15.24
C LYS A 87 1.91 -2.66 -15.91
N LYS A 88 2.15 -3.87 -16.42
CA LYS A 88 3.30 -4.22 -17.23
C LYS A 88 3.13 -3.64 -18.62
#